data_AF-S4RDL0-F1
#
_entry.id   AF-S4RDL0-F1
#
_cell.length_a   1.000
_cell.length_b   1.000
_cell.length_c   1.000
_cell.angle_alpha   90.00
_cell.angle_beta   90.00
_cell.angle_gamma   90.00
#
_symmetry.space_group_name_H-M   'P 1'
#
loop_
_entity.id
_entity.type
_entity.pdbx_description
1 polymer ?
#
loop_
_entity_poly.entity_id
_entity_poly.type
_entity_poly.pdbx_seq_one_letter_code
_entity_poly.pdbx_strand_id
1 'polypeptide(L)'
;RASDKVWHYPQQRSKFTHLTDQPVCLTGAGRNLAFLEDSSYVLFKNLLDAYIMLMVASRLASTDNMIVAQPKEVLSETFIPEEFHIIQNHGVVGLQLKDSKYTTYLEDDEKNMRTFPSMRPMARNEVVELTRVLDTWLEKLGPMEIEGPTSIHSLLQLVQQEQCIYNAVFHEVIRQVSVQCMERGQLLAKLRWERYSSLLSRVPVLVAGLHGDVLATRAQHRRLMEQLTAFQTSVNRMASELSSVRERDGRVNAQAQREREDLKRVLNESRRNANLLEEYHSVYGLHRHRLESSMGVLQRERDGWASAALALASQLTEERSIVTVRRLRGHSQAWANVAQQHLLLLSNRDGSVVAEVRSLVSSWAEKAARLDRACLQAEASTAARLQQAHLGLQRW
;
A
#
# COMPACT_ATOMS: atom_id res chain seq x y z
N ARG A 1 -65.15 39.79 -27.27
CA ARG A 1 -64.36 38.95 -28.23
C ARG A 1 -62.91 39.04 -27.76
N ALA A 2 -62.11 37.97 -27.86
CA ALA A 2 -60.78 37.90 -27.26
C ALA A 2 -59.89 39.12 -27.62
N SER A 3 -59.29 39.73 -26.60
CA SER A 3 -58.34 40.85 -26.68
C SER A 3 -57.28 40.62 -27.76
N ASP A 4 -56.95 41.68 -28.50
CA ASP A 4 -55.98 41.71 -29.59
C ASP A 4 -54.58 41.26 -29.15
N LYS A 5 -54.34 39.95 -29.27
CA LYS A 5 -52.98 39.41 -29.17
C LYS A 5 -52.27 39.79 -30.48
N VAL A 6 -51.04 40.31 -30.39
CA VAL A 6 -50.14 40.46 -31.56
C VAL A 6 -50.01 39.14 -32.34
N TRP A 7 -50.19 38.02 -31.65
CA TRP A 7 -50.23 36.66 -32.19
C TRP A 7 -51.48 36.30 -33.02
N HIS A 8 -52.56 37.08 -32.92
CA HIS A 8 -53.80 36.87 -33.68
C HIS A 8 -53.83 37.61 -35.03
N TYR A 9 -52.89 38.53 -35.28
CA TYR A 9 -52.75 39.22 -36.57
C TYR A 9 -51.63 38.61 -37.44
N PRO A 10 -51.94 37.97 -38.58
CA PRO A 10 -50.95 37.27 -39.40
C PRO A 10 -49.79 38.17 -39.88
N GLN A 11 -50.07 39.44 -40.16
CA GLN A 11 -49.08 40.41 -40.67
C GLN A 11 -48.12 40.95 -39.60
N GLN A 12 -48.52 40.98 -38.33
CA GLN A 12 -47.63 41.38 -37.24
C GLN A 12 -46.84 40.18 -36.73
N ARG A 13 -47.45 38.99 -36.72
CA ARG A 13 -46.79 37.73 -36.40
C ARG A 13 -45.62 37.43 -37.34
N SER A 14 -45.75 37.74 -38.65
CA SER A 14 -44.66 37.53 -39.61
C SER A 14 -43.37 38.30 -39.25
N LYS A 15 -43.48 39.47 -38.61
CA LYS A 15 -42.34 40.30 -38.18
C LYS A 15 -41.52 39.67 -37.05
N PHE A 16 -42.14 38.84 -36.21
CA PHE A 16 -41.51 38.24 -35.03
C PHE A 16 -41.27 36.72 -35.19
N THR A 17 -41.42 36.18 -36.39
CA THR A 17 -41.13 34.77 -36.73
C THR A 17 -39.75 34.33 -36.25
N HIS A 18 -38.74 35.17 -36.42
CA HIS A 18 -37.37 34.89 -35.96
C HIS A 18 -37.23 34.75 -34.44
N LEU A 19 -38.12 35.34 -33.64
CA LEU A 19 -38.14 35.15 -32.17
C LEU A 19 -38.82 33.84 -31.78
N THR A 20 -39.76 33.35 -32.59
CA THR A 20 -40.40 32.04 -32.38
C THR A 20 -39.54 30.88 -32.91
N ASP A 21 -38.81 31.12 -34.00
CA ASP A 21 -37.91 30.13 -34.60
C ASP A 21 -36.62 29.94 -33.77
N GLN A 22 -36.30 30.89 -32.90
CA GLN A 22 -35.13 30.89 -32.00
C GLN A 22 -35.56 31.13 -30.54
N PRO A 23 -36.14 30.11 -29.87
CA PRO A 23 -36.66 30.25 -28.52
C PRO A 23 -35.54 30.49 -27.49
N VAL A 24 -35.87 31.20 -26.41
CA VAL A 24 -34.96 31.44 -25.28
C VAL A 24 -34.83 30.18 -24.43
N CYS A 25 -33.61 29.81 -24.05
CA CYS A 25 -33.41 28.94 -22.90
C CYS A 25 -33.42 29.79 -21.62
N LEU A 26 -34.51 29.71 -20.83
CA LEU A 26 -34.62 30.35 -19.51
C LEU A 26 -33.87 29.59 -18.40
N THR A 27 -33.35 28.41 -18.70
CA THR A 27 -32.55 27.58 -17.78
C THR A 27 -31.04 27.85 -17.89
N GLY A 28 -30.63 28.89 -18.61
CA GLY A 28 -29.23 29.16 -18.96
C GLY A 28 -28.68 28.16 -19.99
N ALA A 29 -27.52 28.46 -20.58
CA ALA A 29 -26.88 27.54 -21.53
C ALA A 29 -26.11 26.45 -20.79
N GLY A 30 -26.81 25.39 -20.37
CA GLY A 30 -26.14 24.22 -19.83
C GLY A 30 -27.12 23.21 -19.24
N ARG A 31 -26.94 21.94 -19.59
CA ARG A 31 -27.47 20.83 -18.79
C ARG A 31 -26.83 20.94 -17.40
N ASN A 32 -27.66 20.83 -16.36
CA ASN A 32 -27.34 20.91 -14.92
C ASN A 32 -25.86 20.70 -14.58
N LEU A 33 -25.27 21.64 -13.82
CA LEU A 33 -23.93 21.60 -13.21
C LEU A 33 -23.73 20.44 -12.20
N ALA A 34 -24.70 19.53 -12.09
CA ALA A 34 -24.71 18.38 -11.20
C ALA A 34 -23.52 17.42 -11.39
N PHE A 35 -22.84 17.46 -12.55
CA PHE A 35 -21.65 16.63 -12.80
C PHE A 35 -20.36 17.16 -12.13
N LEU A 36 -20.38 18.42 -11.66
CA LEU A 36 -19.25 19.06 -10.94
C LEU A 36 -19.39 18.98 -9.43
N GLU A 37 -20.58 18.63 -8.92
CA GLU A 37 -20.73 18.31 -7.51
C GLU A 37 -20.09 16.94 -7.28
N ASP A 38 -19.09 16.91 -6.40
CA ASP A 38 -18.37 15.69 -6.03
C ASP A 38 -19.40 14.65 -5.56
N SER A 39 -19.30 13.40 -6.04
CA SER A 39 -20.30 12.34 -5.76
C SER A 39 -20.59 12.14 -4.26
N SER A 40 -19.61 12.46 -3.41
CA SER A 40 -19.71 12.47 -1.95
C SER A 40 -20.55 13.63 -1.39
N TYR A 41 -20.48 14.82 -2.00
CA TYR A 41 -21.24 16.01 -1.62
C TYR A 41 -22.70 15.89 -2.05
N VAL A 42 -22.97 15.34 -3.25
CA VAL A 42 -24.34 15.06 -3.73
C VAL A 42 -25.04 14.04 -2.84
N LEU A 43 -24.34 12.97 -2.42
CA LEU A 43 -24.87 12.00 -1.45
C LEU A 43 -25.19 12.65 -0.11
N PHE A 44 -24.29 13.50 0.40
CA PHE A 44 -24.48 14.18 1.68
C PHE A 44 -25.62 15.21 1.63
N LYS A 45 -25.69 16.01 0.56
CA LYS A 45 -26.75 17.00 0.32
C LYS A 45 -28.11 16.35 0.09
N ASN A 46 -28.18 15.29 -0.69
CA ASN A 46 -29.43 14.53 -0.88
C ASN A 46 -29.89 13.82 0.40
N LEU A 47 -28.96 13.32 1.22
CA LEU A 47 -29.29 12.78 2.55
C LEU A 47 -29.77 13.88 3.50
N LEU A 48 -29.16 15.06 3.45
CA LEU A 48 -29.53 16.21 4.27
C LEU A 48 -30.89 16.78 3.84
N ASP A 49 -31.15 16.91 2.55
CA ASP A 49 -32.43 17.36 1.98
C ASP A 49 -33.53 16.33 2.23
N ALA A 50 -33.24 15.02 2.15
CA ALA A 50 -34.17 13.97 2.55
C ALA A 50 -34.46 13.98 4.05
N TYR A 51 -33.46 14.27 4.89
CA TYR A 51 -33.62 14.40 6.34
C TYR A 51 -34.44 15.65 6.71
N ILE A 52 -34.22 16.77 6.02
CA ILE A 52 -35.00 18.00 6.16
C ILE A 52 -36.44 17.78 5.67
N MET A 53 -36.64 17.10 4.53
CA MET A 53 -37.97 16.71 4.04
C MET A 53 -38.69 15.77 5.01
N LEU A 54 -37.98 14.82 5.64
CA LEU A 54 -38.55 13.95 6.66
C LEU A 54 -38.95 14.73 7.93
N MET A 55 -38.16 15.74 8.32
CA MET A 55 -38.48 16.62 9.45
C MET A 55 -39.63 17.61 9.15
N VAL A 56 -39.78 18.06 7.91
CA VAL A 56 -40.87 18.95 7.48
C VAL A 56 -42.18 18.17 7.27
N ALA A 57 -42.10 16.96 6.68
CA ALA A 57 -43.26 16.05 6.55
C ALA A 57 -43.81 15.61 7.91
N SER A 58 -42.94 15.45 8.91
CA SER A 58 -43.36 15.14 10.29
C SER A 58 -44.05 16.31 11.00
N ARG A 59 -43.90 17.55 10.51
CA ARG A 59 -44.56 18.76 11.07
C ARG A 59 -45.85 19.16 10.35
N LEU A 60 -46.16 18.54 9.21
CA LEU A 60 -47.31 18.88 8.36
C LEU A 60 -48.30 17.71 8.18
N ALA A 61 -48.30 16.73 9.08
CA ALA A 61 -49.27 15.63 9.11
C ALA A 61 -50.68 16.08 9.56
N SER A 62 -51.22 17.13 8.94
CA SER A 62 -52.63 17.52 8.97
C SER A 62 -52.92 18.43 7.80
N THR A 63 -53.06 17.86 6.61
CA THR A 63 -54.10 18.17 5.60
C THR A 63 -53.77 17.39 4.33
N ASP A 64 -54.62 16.42 4.03
CA ASP A 64 -54.63 15.66 2.78
C ASP A 64 -54.87 16.55 1.55
N ASN A 65 -54.41 16.02 0.41
CA ASN A 65 -54.67 16.42 -0.98
C ASN A 65 -53.77 17.52 -1.58
N MET A 66 -52.70 17.11 -2.27
CA MET A 66 -52.24 17.81 -3.48
C MET A 66 -51.76 16.78 -4.50
N ILE A 67 -52.62 16.59 -5.51
CA ILE A 67 -52.32 15.98 -6.80
C ILE A 67 -51.09 16.70 -7.39
N VAL A 68 -50.10 15.93 -7.82
CA VAL A 68 -48.95 16.42 -8.58
C VAL A 68 -49.46 17.05 -9.89
N ALA A 69 -49.64 18.37 -9.87
CA ALA A 69 -49.96 19.14 -11.05
C ALA A 69 -48.67 19.32 -11.86
N GLN A 70 -48.61 18.69 -13.03
CA GLN A 70 -47.66 19.11 -14.06
C GLN A 70 -47.97 20.58 -14.42
N PRO A 71 -46.96 21.47 -14.46
CA PRO A 71 -47.21 22.85 -14.82
C PRO A 71 -47.54 22.88 -16.32
N LYS A 72 -48.79 23.18 -16.66
CA LYS A 72 -49.11 23.70 -17.99
C LYS A 72 -48.40 25.03 -18.12
N GLU A 73 -47.33 25.07 -18.91
CA GLU A 73 -46.66 26.31 -19.29
C GLU A 73 -47.68 27.25 -19.94
N VAL A 74 -48.14 28.22 -19.16
CA VAL A 74 -48.82 29.40 -19.67
C VAL A 74 -47.73 30.20 -20.39
N LEU A 75 -47.83 30.31 -21.71
CA LEU A 75 -46.94 31.14 -22.52
C LEU A 75 -47.04 32.59 -22.02
N SER A 76 -46.09 33.01 -21.19
CA SER A 76 -45.96 34.40 -20.76
C SER A 76 -45.67 35.28 -21.98
N GLU A 77 -46.37 36.40 -22.12
CA GLU A 77 -46.24 37.30 -23.27
C GLU A 77 -44.84 37.98 -23.33
N THR A 78 -44.05 37.92 -22.26
CA THR A 78 -42.74 38.55 -22.10
C THR A 78 -41.80 37.75 -21.17
N PHE A 79 -40.50 37.82 -21.45
CA PHE A 79 -39.45 37.18 -20.62
C PHE A 79 -38.92 38.03 -19.47
N ILE A 80 -39.41 39.27 -19.33
CA ILE A 80 -39.13 40.13 -18.18
C ILE A 80 -39.99 39.65 -17.01
N PRO A 81 -39.45 39.53 -15.77
CA PRO A 81 -40.22 39.14 -14.59
C PRO A 81 -41.34 40.12 -14.26
N GLU A 82 -42.42 39.59 -13.66
CA GLU A 82 -43.62 40.36 -13.26
C GLU A 82 -43.28 41.53 -12.32
N GLU A 83 -42.26 41.38 -11.47
CA GLU A 83 -41.74 42.41 -10.56
C GLU A 83 -41.35 43.73 -11.24
N PHE A 84 -40.99 43.67 -12.53
CA PHE A 84 -40.49 44.80 -13.30
C PHE A 84 -41.53 45.37 -14.28
N HIS A 85 -42.78 44.90 -14.22
CA HIS A 85 -43.84 45.41 -15.08
C HIS A 85 -44.38 46.74 -14.54
N ILE A 86 -44.40 47.76 -15.39
CA ILE A 86 -44.96 49.07 -15.01
C ILE A 86 -46.39 49.14 -15.52
N ILE A 87 -47.34 49.13 -14.58
CA ILE A 87 -48.77 49.29 -14.83
C ILE A 87 -49.13 50.74 -14.48
N GLN A 88 -49.69 51.48 -15.44
CA GLN A 88 -50.25 52.80 -15.14
C GLN A 88 -51.54 52.62 -14.35
N ASN A 89 -51.51 52.99 -13.07
CA ASN A 89 -52.71 53.26 -12.30
C ASN A 89 -53.05 54.74 -12.44
N HIS A 90 -53.98 55.07 -13.32
CA HIS A 90 -54.63 56.37 -13.26
C HIS A 90 -56.12 56.14 -13.12
N GLY A 91 -56.69 56.63 -12.00
CA GLY A 91 -58.13 56.64 -11.71
C GLY A 91 -58.98 57.46 -12.68
N VAL A 92 -58.55 57.61 -13.94
CA VAL A 92 -59.31 58.06 -15.09
C VAL A 92 -58.71 57.36 -16.32
N VAL A 93 -59.42 56.39 -16.90
CA VAL A 93 -59.13 55.85 -18.23
C VAL A 93 -60.29 56.18 -19.15
N GLY A 94 -59.95 56.72 -20.33
CA GLY A 94 -60.89 56.89 -21.44
C GLY A 94 -61.22 55.55 -22.06
N LEU A 95 -62.49 55.16 -21.96
CA LEU A 95 -63.07 54.02 -22.65
C LEU A 95 -62.78 54.09 -24.15
N GLN A 96 -62.25 53.03 -24.76
CA GLN A 96 -62.16 52.98 -26.22
C GLN A 96 -63.55 52.65 -26.80
N LEU A 97 -64.15 53.63 -27.48
CA LEU A 97 -65.39 53.44 -28.21
C LEU A 97 -65.13 52.58 -29.45
N LYS A 98 -65.56 51.33 -29.43
CA LYS A 98 -65.63 50.49 -30.65
C LYS A 98 -67.03 50.62 -31.24
N ASP A 99 -67.16 51.32 -32.36
CA ASP A 99 -68.40 51.35 -33.14
C ASP A 99 -68.61 50.01 -33.86
N SER A 100 -69.59 49.23 -33.40
CA SER A 100 -70.12 48.10 -34.15
C SER A 100 -71.45 48.48 -34.80
N LYS A 101 -71.74 47.92 -35.98
CA LYS A 101 -72.87 48.30 -36.85
C LYS A 101 -74.25 48.31 -36.18
N TYR A 102 -74.42 47.67 -35.01
CA TYR A 102 -75.69 47.62 -34.30
C TYR A 102 -75.61 47.84 -32.76
N THR A 103 -74.43 48.00 -32.14
CA THR A 103 -74.26 48.27 -30.68
C THR A 103 -72.86 48.78 -30.33
N THR A 104 -72.72 49.74 -29.41
CA THR A 104 -71.45 50.14 -28.79
C THR A 104 -71.12 49.28 -27.57
N TYR A 105 -69.91 48.73 -27.50
CA TYR A 105 -69.38 48.02 -26.33
C TYR A 105 -68.27 48.83 -25.67
N LEU A 106 -68.29 48.85 -24.34
CA LEU A 106 -67.23 49.39 -23.49
C LEU A 106 -66.45 48.19 -22.93
N GLU A 107 -65.21 47.98 -23.36
CA GLU A 107 -64.33 46.93 -22.82
C GLU A 107 -63.26 47.58 -21.92
N ASP A 108 -63.19 47.12 -20.67
CA ASP A 108 -62.17 47.50 -19.68
C ASP A 108 -60.96 46.57 -19.91
N ASP A 109 -59.94 47.05 -20.63
CA ASP A 109 -58.77 46.24 -20.96
C ASP A 109 -57.68 46.41 -19.87
N GLU A 110 -57.70 45.55 -18.83
CA GLU A 110 -56.64 45.53 -17.79
C GLU A 110 -55.23 45.37 -18.38
N LYS A 111 -55.12 44.66 -19.52
CA LYS A 111 -53.85 44.48 -20.26
C LYS A 111 -53.37 45.72 -21.01
N ASN A 112 -54.25 46.69 -21.31
CA ASN A 112 -53.87 47.97 -21.91
C ASN A 112 -53.29 48.96 -20.89
N MET A 113 -53.31 48.64 -19.60
CA MET A 113 -52.69 49.46 -18.54
C MET A 113 -51.18 49.21 -18.40
N ARG A 114 -50.64 48.15 -19.03
CA ARG A 114 -49.21 47.83 -18.97
C ARG A 114 -48.42 48.75 -19.90
N THR A 115 -47.68 49.66 -19.31
CA THR A 115 -46.78 50.59 -20.02
C THR A 115 -45.43 49.99 -20.34
N PHE A 116 -44.96 49.05 -19.54
CA PHE A 116 -43.71 48.33 -19.80
C PHE A 116 -43.85 46.86 -19.40
N PRO A 117 -43.36 45.94 -20.23
CA PRO A 117 -43.14 46.02 -21.67
C PRO A 117 -44.39 46.41 -22.47
N SER A 118 -44.28 47.37 -23.39
CA SER A 118 -45.41 47.80 -24.22
C SER A 118 -45.57 46.92 -25.47
N MET A 119 -46.70 47.00 -26.16
CA MET A 119 -46.90 46.32 -27.46
C MET A 119 -46.28 47.07 -28.65
N ARG A 120 -45.87 48.34 -28.46
CA ARG A 120 -45.23 49.19 -29.46
C ARG A 120 -44.04 49.91 -28.83
N PRO A 121 -42.92 49.19 -28.60
CA PRO A 121 -41.72 49.73 -27.98
C PRO A 121 -40.97 50.71 -28.88
N MET A 122 -41.47 51.95 -28.96
CA MET A 122 -40.90 53.02 -29.78
C MET A 122 -40.34 54.17 -28.92
N ALA A 123 -40.63 54.15 -27.62
CA ALA A 123 -40.44 55.30 -26.76
C ALA A 123 -39.14 55.19 -25.94
N ARG A 124 -38.46 56.33 -25.75
CA ARG A 124 -37.16 56.41 -25.05
C ARG A 124 -37.24 55.95 -23.60
N ASN A 125 -38.38 56.16 -22.95
CA ASN A 125 -38.64 55.69 -21.59
C ASN A 125 -38.54 54.17 -21.47
N GLU A 126 -38.97 53.40 -22.46
CA GLU A 126 -38.90 51.93 -22.39
C GLU A 126 -37.46 51.41 -22.42
N VAL A 127 -36.57 52.08 -23.15
CA VAL A 127 -35.14 51.74 -23.15
C VAL A 127 -34.53 52.07 -21.78
N VAL A 128 -34.89 53.22 -21.21
CA VAL A 128 -34.41 53.62 -19.86
C VAL A 128 -34.91 52.66 -18.78
N GLU A 129 -36.17 52.24 -18.85
CA GLU A 129 -36.72 51.25 -17.92
C GLU A 129 -36.08 49.88 -18.12
N LEU A 130 -35.82 49.44 -19.36
CA LEU A 130 -35.08 48.19 -19.61
C LEU A 130 -33.65 48.24 -19.06
N THR A 131 -32.96 49.38 -19.17
CA THR A 131 -31.65 49.59 -18.55
C THR A 131 -31.74 49.49 -17.03
N ARG A 132 -32.73 50.13 -16.40
CA ARG A 132 -32.96 50.00 -14.95
C ARG A 132 -33.24 48.57 -14.53
N VAL A 133 -34.04 47.84 -15.31
CA VAL A 133 -34.31 46.42 -15.05
C VAL A 133 -33.02 45.61 -15.13
N LEU A 134 -32.17 45.83 -16.14
CA LEU A 134 -30.87 45.17 -16.23
C LEU A 134 -30.00 45.45 -15.01
N ASP A 135 -29.81 46.72 -14.66
CA ASP A 135 -28.93 47.14 -13.56
C ASP A 135 -29.43 46.60 -12.21
N THR A 136 -30.72 46.77 -11.91
CA THR A 136 -31.32 46.28 -10.65
C THR A 136 -31.32 44.75 -10.55
N TRP A 137 -31.48 44.05 -11.68
CA TRP A 137 -31.51 42.58 -11.68
C TRP A 137 -30.09 42.00 -11.55
N LEU A 138 -29.07 42.67 -12.09
CA LEU A 138 -27.66 42.36 -11.85
C LEU A 138 -27.23 42.69 -10.41
N GLU A 139 -27.65 43.84 -9.87
CA GLU A 139 -27.38 44.20 -8.46
C GLU A 139 -28.00 43.20 -7.48
N LYS A 140 -29.20 42.68 -7.77
CA LYS A 140 -29.86 41.62 -6.98
C LYS A 140 -29.08 40.30 -6.96
N LEU A 141 -28.30 39.98 -8.00
CA LEU A 141 -27.43 38.80 -7.99
C LEU A 141 -26.25 38.97 -7.02
N GLY A 142 -25.82 40.22 -6.79
CA GLY A 142 -24.76 40.58 -5.85
C GLY A 142 -23.40 39.92 -6.16
N PRO A 143 -22.31 40.31 -5.47
CA PRO A 143 -21.13 39.47 -5.40
C PRO A 143 -21.50 38.22 -4.60
N MET A 144 -21.74 37.11 -5.30
CA MET A 144 -22.07 35.84 -4.65
C MET A 144 -20.93 35.49 -3.68
N GLU A 145 -21.19 35.58 -2.37
CA GLU A 145 -20.36 34.91 -1.36
C GLU A 145 -20.33 33.43 -1.73
N ILE A 146 -19.17 32.78 -1.56
CA ILE A 146 -18.83 31.47 -2.14
C ILE A 146 -19.76 30.38 -1.58
N GLU A 147 -20.99 30.29 -2.08
CA GLU A 147 -21.94 29.21 -1.84
C GLU A 147 -21.73 28.15 -2.93
N GLY A 148 -20.55 27.52 -2.90
CA GLY A 148 -20.22 26.40 -3.76
C GLY A 148 -19.02 25.63 -3.21
N PRO A 149 -18.92 24.31 -3.45
CA PRO A 149 -17.83 23.48 -2.93
C PRO A 149 -16.45 23.91 -3.44
N THR A 150 -16.38 24.65 -4.56
CA THR A 150 -15.16 25.27 -5.10
C THR A 150 -15.46 26.64 -5.69
N SER A 151 -14.43 27.51 -5.77
CA SER A 151 -14.52 28.82 -6.43
C SER A 151 -14.94 28.73 -7.90
N ILE A 152 -14.61 27.63 -8.57
CA ILE A 152 -15.02 27.35 -9.96
C ILE A 152 -16.51 27.06 -10.04
N HIS A 153 -17.08 26.33 -9.08
CA HIS A 153 -18.52 26.08 -9.03
C HIS A 153 -19.31 27.39 -8.84
N SER A 154 -18.86 28.22 -7.91
CA SER A 154 -19.42 29.56 -7.66
C SER A 154 -19.37 30.43 -8.92
N LEU A 155 -18.26 30.41 -9.66
CA LEU A 155 -18.11 31.15 -10.92
C LEU A 155 -19.07 30.64 -12.00
N LEU A 156 -19.21 29.32 -12.15
CA LEU A 156 -20.08 28.72 -13.16
C LEU A 156 -21.57 29.01 -12.88
N GLN A 157 -21.96 29.02 -11.61
CA GLN A 157 -23.31 29.39 -11.19
C GLN A 157 -23.61 30.87 -11.47
N LEU A 158 -22.66 31.76 -11.18
CA LEU A 158 -22.77 33.19 -11.52
C LEU A 158 -22.96 33.38 -13.04
N VAL A 159 -22.11 32.74 -13.85
CA VAL A 159 -22.21 32.80 -15.32
C VAL A 159 -23.58 32.32 -15.81
N GLN A 160 -24.13 31.25 -15.23
CA GLN A 160 -25.44 30.75 -15.60
C GLN A 160 -26.57 31.73 -15.24
N GLN A 161 -26.51 32.35 -14.05
CA GLN A 161 -27.51 33.30 -13.59
C GLN A 161 -27.48 34.61 -14.39
N GLU A 162 -26.30 35.19 -14.61
CA GLU A 162 -26.16 36.39 -15.45
C GLU A 162 -26.59 36.13 -16.89
N GLN A 163 -26.30 34.94 -17.44
CA GLN A 163 -26.73 34.58 -18.78
C GLN A 163 -28.26 34.57 -18.93
N CYS A 164 -29.01 34.18 -17.89
CA CYS A 164 -30.47 34.27 -17.91
C CYS A 164 -30.96 35.72 -18.00
N ILE A 165 -30.33 36.64 -17.27
CA ILE A 165 -30.65 38.08 -17.31
C ILE A 165 -30.35 38.66 -18.69
N TYR A 166 -29.14 38.42 -19.21
CA TYR A 166 -28.78 38.87 -20.56
C TYR A 166 -29.73 38.28 -21.59
N ASN A 167 -30.12 37.01 -21.42
CA ASN A 167 -31.06 36.37 -22.32
C ASN A 167 -32.42 37.08 -22.34
N ALA A 168 -32.98 37.45 -21.20
CA ALA A 168 -34.24 38.18 -21.13
C ALA A 168 -34.12 39.57 -21.77
N VAL A 169 -33.07 40.32 -21.43
CA VAL A 169 -32.86 41.69 -21.95
C VAL A 169 -32.60 41.70 -23.46
N PHE A 170 -31.76 40.79 -23.98
CA PHE A 170 -31.56 40.66 -25.42
C PHE A 170 -32.86 40.30 -26.16
N HIS A 171 -33.76 39.53 -25.54
CA HIS A 171 -35.04 39.19 -26.19
C HIS A 171 -35.92 40.42 -26.32
N GLU A 172 -35.93 41.25 -25.28
CA GLU A 172 -36.64 42.51 -25.33
C GLU A 172 -36.02 43.46 -26.36
N VAL A 173 -34.70 43.66 -26.36
CA VAL A 173 -34.01 44.51 -27.36
C VAL A 173 -34.32 44.08 -28.79
N ILE A 174 -34.27 42.76 -29.07
CA ILE A 174 -34.62 42.25 -30.41
C ILE A 174 -36.09 42.54 -30.73
N ARG A 175 -37.00 42.39 -29.76
CA ARG A 175 -38.42 42.75 -29.92
C ARG A 175 -38.58 44.24 -30.26
N GLN A 176 -37.88 45.14 -29.56
CA GLN A 176 -37.94 46.58 -29.80
C GLN A 176 -37.44 46.96 -31.21
N VAL A 177 -36.28 46.42 -31.61
CA VAL A 177 -35.68 46.69 -32.93
C VAL A 177 -36.54 46.12 -34.07
N SER A 178 -37.15 44.95 -33.88
CA SER A 178 -38.01 44.29 -34.89
C SER A 178 -39.28 45.06 -35.22
N VAL A 179 -39.79 45.88 -34.28
CA VAL A 179 -40.95 46.75 -34.52
C VAL A 179 -40.63 47.84 -35.54
N GLN A 180 -39.42 48.42 -35.46
CA GLN A 180 -38.95 49.46 -36.37
C GLN A 180 -38.40 48.88 -37.68
N CYS A 181 -37.52 47.88 -37.60
CA CYS A 181 -36.83 47.26 -38.72
C CYS A 181 -36.65 45.76 -38.49
N MET A 182 -37.53 44.96 -39.10
CA MET A 182 -37.51 43.49 -39.01
C MET A 182 -36.12 42.91 -39.35
N GLU A 183 -35.46 43.40 -40.40
CA GLU A 183 -34.15 42.88 -40.85
C GLU A 183 -33.05 43.07 -39.79
N ARG A 184 -33.05 44.21 -39.08
CA ARG A 184 -32.11 44.47 -37.98
C ARG A 184 -32.38 43.53 -36.81
N GLY A 185 -33.66 43.30 -36.50
CA GLY A 185 -34.08 42.33 -35.49
C GLY A 185 -33.67 40.90 -35.82
N GLN A 186 -33.85 40.47 -37.08
CA GLN A 186 -33.39 39.17 -37.56
C GLN A 186 -31.87 39.01 -37.48
N LEU A 187 -31.10 40.06 -37.80
CA LEU A 187 -29.64 40.04 -37.66
C LEU A 187 -29.22 39.88 -36.19
N LEU A 188 -29.84 40.62 -35.27
CA LEU A 188 -29.56 40.50 -33.84
C LEU A 188 -29.95 39.12 -33.28
N ALA A 189 -31.07 38.56 -33.73
CA ALA A 189 -31.48 37.21 -33.38
C ALA A 189 -30.45 36.17 -33.85
N LYS A 190 -30.00 36.26 -35.12
CA LYS A 190 -28.93 35.41 -35.65
C LYS A 190 -27.62 35.53 -34.87
N LEU A 191 -27.16 36.75 -34.57
CA LEU A 191 -25.93 36.96 -33.79
C LEU A 191 -26.02 36.35 -32.38
N ARG A 192 -27.16 36.56 -31.73
CA ARG A 192 -27.44 36.00 -30.41
C ARG A 192 -27.45 34.48 -30.44
N TRP A 193 -28.21 33.88 -31.36
CA TRP A 193 -28.40 32.43 -31.44
C TRP A 193 -27.16 31.70 -31.93
N GLU A 194 -26.55 32.14 -33.03
CA GLU A 194 -25.46 31.39 -33.68
C GLU A 194 -24.09 31.64 -33.04
N ARG A 195 -23.82 32.85 -32.53
CA ARG A 195 -22.47 33.23 -32.07
C ARG A 195 -22.39 33.33 -30.55
N TYR A 196 -23.24 34.15 -29.93
CA TYR A 196 -23.15 34.40 -28.49
C TYR A 196 -23.63 33.22 -27.65
N SER A 197 -24.77 32.61 -27.99
CA SER A 197 -25.29 31.44 -27.28
C SER A 197 -24.32 30.25 -27.38
N SER A 198 -23.77 30.01 -28.58
CA SER A 198 -22.75 28.98 -28.81
C SER A 198 -21.48 29.22 -27.98
N LEU A 199 -20.96 30.45 -27.97
CA LEU A 199 -19.78 30.80 -27.17
C LEU A 199 -20.03 30.60 -25.66
N LEU A 200 -21.11 31.19 -25.13
CA LEU A 200 -21.45 31.14 -23.71
C LEU A 200 -21.81 29.72 -23.24
N SER A 201 -22.32 28.85 -24.12
CA SER A 201 -22.56 27.44 -23.79
C SER A 201 -21.28 26.61 -23.71
N ARG A 202 -20.24 26.97 -24.47
CA ARG A 202 -18.97 26.21 -24.54
C ARG A 202 -18.04 26.52 -23.38
N VAL A 203 -18.05 27.76 -22.88
CA VAL A 203 -17.17 28.20 -21.79
C VAL A 203 -17.35 27.36 -20.52
N PRO A 204 -18.58 27.15 -19.98
CA PRO A 204 -18.78 26.30 -18.82
C PRO A 204 -18.29 24.87 -19.00
N VAL A 205 -18.53 24.29 -20.19
CA VAL A 205 -18.09 22.92 -20.52
C VAL A 205 -16.57 22.81 -20.53
N LEU A 206 -15.87 23.79 -21.09
CA LEU A 206 -14.40 23.81 -21.12
C LEU A 206 -13.80 24.02 -19.72
N VAL A 207 -14.35 24.95 -18.93
CA VAL A 207 -13.89 25.23 -17.56
C VAL A 207 -14.10 24.00 -16.67
N ALA A 208 -15.23 23.30 -16.84
CA ALA A 208 -15.52 22.08 -16.11
C ALA A 208 -14.57 20.93 -16.48
N GLY A 209 -14.28 20.75 -17.77
CA GLY A 209 -13.29 19.78 -18.23
C GLY A 209 -11.90 20.05 -17.63
N LEU A 210 -11.44 21.30 -17.70
CA LEU A 210 -10.17 21.73 -17.10
C LEU A 210 -10.13 21.49 -15.58
N HIS A 211 -11.24 21.76 -14.88
CA HIS A 211 -11.32 21.46 -13.45
C HIS A 211 -11.20 19.95 -13.18
N GLY A 212 -11.87 19.12 -13.98
CA GLY A 212 -11.74 17.66 -13.92
C GLY A 212 -10.30 17.19 -14.11
N ASP A 213 -9.60 17.73 -15.11
CA ASP A 213 -8.19 17.41 -15.37
C ASP A 213 -7.28 17.87 -14.22
N VAL A 214 -7.54 19.03 -13.62
CA VAL A 214 -6.80 19.53 -12.44
C VAL A 214 -7.04 18.63 -11.22
N LEU A 215 -8.25 18.12 -11.02
CA LEU A 215 -8.51 17.18 -9.92
C LEU A 215 -7.84 15.82 -10.17
N ALA A 216 -7.91 15.30 -11.39
CA ALA A 216 -7.26 14.05 -11.77
C ALA A 216 -5.74 14.12 -11.60
N THR A 217 -5.13 15.21 -12.06
CA THR A 217 -3.69 15.46 -11.87
C THR A 217 -3.35 15.57 -10.38
N ARG A 218 -4.12 16.29 -9.55
CA ARG A 218 -3.92 16.33 -8.09
C ARG A 218 -4.01 14.94 -7.44
N ALA A 219 -4.96 14.11 -7.86
CA ALA A 219 -5.10 12.74 -7.36
C ALA A 219 -3.87 11.87 -7.73
N GLN A 220 -3.37 11.99 -8.97
CA GLN A 220 -2.14 11.33 -9.39
C GLN A 220 -0.92 11.78 -8.57
N HIS A 221 -0.77 13.09 -8.34
CA HIS A 221 0.32 13.62 -7.52
C HIS A 221 0.27 13.09 -6.08
N ARG A 222 -0.91 13.00 -5.46
CA ARG A 222 -1.06 12.41 -4.12
C ARG A 222 -0.56 10.97 -4.08
N ARG A 223 -0.99 10.14 -5.04
CA ARG A 223 -0.55 8.74 -5.12
C ARG A 223 0.97 8.62 -5.34
N LEU A 224 1.55 9.46 -6.20
CA LEU A 224 3.00 9.47 -6.41
C LEU A 224 3.75 9.87 -5.15
N MET A 225 3.26 10.88 -4.41
CA MET A 225 3.85 11.28 -3.13
C MET A 225 3.78 10.17 -2.09
N GLU A 226 2.67 9.44 -1.99
CA GLU A 226 2.54 8.27 -1.11
C GLU A 226 3.53 7.15 -1.45
N GLN A 227 3.73 6.87 -2.74
CA GLN A 227 4.73 5.88 -3.16
C GLN A 227 6.15 6.36 -2.86
N LEU A 228 6.43 7.65 -3.03
CA LEU A 228 7.74 8.23 -2.73
C LEU A 228 8.06 8.17 -1.23
N THR A 229 7.10 8.48 -0.37
CA THR A 229 7.28 8.37 1.09
C THR A 229 7.43 6.91 1.51
N ALA A 230 6.65 5.99 0.95
CA ALA A 230 6.83 4.55 1.18
C ALA A 230 8.22 4.06 0.76
N PHE A 231 8.69 4.47 -0.42
CA PHE A 231 10.04 4.16 -0.89
C PHE A 231 11.12 4.74 0.05
N GLN A 232 11.00 6.01 0.44
CA GLN A 232 11.92 6.66 1.37
C GLN A 232 11.98 5.94 2.72
N THR A 233 10.83 5.52 3.27
CA THR A 233 10.81 4.75 4.53
C THR A 233 11.49 3.38 4.38
N SER A 234 11.31 2.70 3.25
CA SER A 234 12.00 1.45 2.95
C SER A 234 13.51 1.63 2.85
N VAL A 235 13.97 2.67 2.14
CA VAL A 235 15.40 3.00 2.03
C VAL A 235 16.00 3.33 3.39
N ASN A 236 15.31 4.12 4.22
CA ASN A 236 15.76 4.46 5.57
C ASN A 236 15.86 3.22 6.46
N ARG A 237 14.90 2.28 6.34
CA ARG A 237 14.95 0.99 7.04
C ARG A 237 16.15 0.14 6.59
N MET A 238 16.40 0.05 5.29
CA MET A 238 17.58 -0.67 4.78
C MET A 238 18.89 -0.03 5.24
N ALA A 239 18.95 1.30 5.28
CA ALA A 239 20.13 2.02 5.76
C ALA A 239 20.40 1.76 7.25
N SER A 240 19.36 1.70 8.09
CA SER A 240 19.51 1.37 9.51
C SER A 240 19.84 -0.11 9.76
N GLU A 241 19.28 -1.01 8.95
CA GLU A 241 19.66 -2.43 8.98
C GLU A 241 21.14 -2.59 8.61
N LEU A 242 21.62 -1.92 7.55
CA LEU A 242 23.03 -1.95 7.14
C LEU A 242 23.97 -1.38 8.21
N SER A 243 23.61 -0.27 8.88
CA SER A 243 24.44 0.26 9.96
C SER A 243 24.53 -0.72 11.14
N SER A 244 23.42 -1.38 11.49
CA SER A 244 23.40 -2.40 12.53
C SER A 244 24.23 -3.64 12.17
N VAL A 245 24.21 -4.07 10.89
CA VAL A 245 25.03 -5.19 10.41
C VAL A 245 26.51 -4.82 10.45
N ARG A 246 26.89 -3.61 10.02
CA ARG A 246 28.27 -3.13 10.11
C ARG A 246 28.78 -3.09 11.56
N GLU A 247 27.95 -2.67 12.51
CA GLU A 247 28.33 -2.68 13.93
C GLU A 247 28.54 -4.12 14.44
N ARG A 248 27.60 -5.03 14.12
CA ARG A 248 27.73 -6.45 14.50
C ARG A 248 28.99 -7.07 13.91
N ASP A 249 29.27 -6.80 12.64
CA ASP A 249 30.46 -7.32 11.94
C ASP A 249 31.75 -6.79 12.59
N GLY A 250 31.78 -5.50 12.95
CA GLY A 250 32.89 -4.91 13.73
C GLY A 250 33.10 -5.62 15.08
N ARG A 251 32.03 -5.93 15.81
CA ARG A 251 32.10 -6.65 17.09
C ARG A 251 32.56 -8.09 16.94
N VAL A 252 32.02 -8.82 15.96
CA VAL A 252 32.41 -10.20 15.67
C VAL A 252 33.87 -10.27 15.25
N ASN A 253 34.33 -9.33 14.41
CA ASN A 253 35.72 -9.29 13.97
C ASN A 253 36.68 -8.99 15.15
N ALA A 254 36.31 -8.04 16.03
CA ALA A 254 37.09 -7.77 17.24
C ALA A 254 37.14 -8.97 18.20
N GLN A 255 36.03 -9.70 18.35
CA GLN A 255 36.00 -10.93 19.16
C GLN A 255 36.86 -12.03 18.53
N ALA A 256 36.72 -12.29 17.23
CA ALA A 256 37.52 -13.27 16.52
C ALA A 256 39.02 -12.96 16.58
N GLN A 257 39.41 -11.67 16.57
CA GLN A 257 40.80 -11.26 16.79
C GLN A 257 41.28 -11.60 18.20
N ARG A 258 40.50 -11.31 19.24
CA ARG A 258 40.84 -11.66 20.63
C ARG A 258 41.01 -13.17 20.82
N GLU A 259 40.04 -13.95 20.32
CA GLU A 259 40.11 -15.42 20.39
C GLU A 259 41.33 -15.96 19.63
N ARG A 260 41.66 -15.40 18.46
CA ARG A 260 42.89 -15.75 17.74
C ARG A 260 44.16 -15.43 18.51
N GLU A 261 44.21 -14.29 19.19
CA GLU A 261 45.35 -13.92 20.04
C GLU A 261 45.47 -14.84 21.24
N ASP A 262 44.37 -15.15 21.92
CA ASP A 262 44.35 -16.06 23.06
C ASP A 262 44.76 -17.48 22.65
N LEU A 263 44.25 -17.99 21.52
CA LEU A 263 44.69 -19.27 20.94
C LEU A 263 46.19 -19.27 20.64
N LYS A 264 46.74 -18.19 20.07
CA LYS A 264 48.18 -18.07 19.86
C LYS A 264 48.96 -18.14 21.17
N ARG A 265 48.46 -17.52 22.26
CA ARG A 265 49.11 -17.60 23.58
C ARG A 265 49.11 -19.04 24.11
N VAL A 266 47.95 -19.70 24.09
CA VAL A 266 47.81 -21.10 24.55
C VAL A 266 48.68 -22.05 23.75
N LEU A 267 48.75 -21.89 22.42
CA LEU A 267 49.62 -22.71 21.57
C LEU A 267 51.10 -22.49 21.90
N ASN A 268 51.51 -21.25 22.14
CA ASN A 268 52.88 -20.95 22.54
C ASN A 268 53.23 -21.58 23.90
N GLU A 269 52.32 -21.55 24.86
CA GLU A 269 52.49 -22.22 26.16
C GLU A 269 52.54 -23.73 26.02
N SER A 270 51.62 -24.33 25.25
CA SER A 270 51.63 -25.76 24.96
C SER A 270 52.93 -26.20 24.30
N ARG A 271 53.48 -25.39 23.38
CA ARG A 271 54.77 -25.66 22.73
C ARG A 271 55.91 -25.64 23.75
N ARG A 272 55.95 -24.65 24.65
CA ARG A 272 56.97 -24.59 25.72
C ARG A 272 56.87 -25.81 26.64
N ASN A 273 55.66 -26.21 27.00
CA ASN A 273 55.44 -27.39 27.84
C ASN A 273 55.88 -28.68 27.15
N ALA A 274 55.61 -28.82 25.84
CA ALA A 274 56.08 -29.96 25.05
C ALA A 274 57.62 -30.04 25.01
N ASN A 275 58.30 -28.91 24.78
CA ASN A 275 59.77 -28.84 24.80
C ASN A 275 60.32 -29.25 26.18
N LEU A 276 59.73 -28.75 27.26
CA LEU A 276 60.14 -29.10 28.61
C LEU A 276 59.94 -30.59 28.90
N LEU A 277 58.84 -31.18 28.44
CA LEU A 277 58.60 -32.63 28.54
C LEU A 277 59.66 -33.42 27.77
N GLU A 278 60.02 -32.99 26.56
CA GLU A 278 61.09 -33.63 25.78
C GLU A 278 62.43 -33.61 26.52
N GLU A 279 62.79 -32.47 27.13
CA GLU A 279 63.96 -32.35 28.00
C GLU A 279 63.89 -33.33 29.18
N TYR A 280 62.76 -33.40 29.89
CA TYR A 280 62.57 -34.38 30.97
C TYR A 280 62.74 -35.82 30.48
N HIS A 281 62.12 -36.19 29.36
CA HIS A 281 62.25 -37.54 28.79
C HIS A 281 63.70 -37.87 28.46
N SER A 282 64.47 -36.91 27.91
CA SER A 282 65.89 -37.10 27.62
C SER A 282 66.71 -37.39 28.88
N VAL A 283 66.47 -36.65 29.96
CA VAL A 283 67.16 -36.81 31.25
C VAL A 283 66.77 -38.14 31.91
N TYR A 284 65.49 -38.47 31.93
CA TYR A 284 65.00 -39.75 32.45
C TYR A 284 65.57 -40.93 31.65
N GLY A 285 65.63 -40.83 30.33
CA GLY A 285 66.24 -41.83 29.46
C GLY A 285 67.72 -42.05 29.78
N LEU A 286 68.49 -40.96 29.96
CA LEU A 286 69.90 -41.04 30.35
C LEU A 286 70.09 -41.66 31.74
N HIS A 287 69.26 -41.28 32.71
CA HIS A 287 69.32 -41.83 34.07
C HIS A 287 69.02 -43.33 34.07
N ARG A 288 67.97 -43.73 33.36
CA ARG A 288 67.60 -45.14 33.18
C ARG A 288 68.74 -45.93 32.54
N HIS A 289 69.33 -45.43 31.47
CA HIS A 289 70.43 -46.11 30.78
C HIS A 289 71.65 -46.31 31.69
N ARG A 290 71.99 -45.31 32.52
CA ARG A 290 73.09 -45.42 33.51
C ARG A 290 72.79 -46.49 34.56
N LEU A 291 71.57 -46.52 35.09
CA LEU A 291 71.15 -47.52 36.07
C LEU A 291 71.15 -48.93 35.47
N GLU A 292 70.58 -49.11 34.29
CA GLU A 292 70.59 -50.40 33.58
C GLU A 292 72.01 -50.90 33.32
N SER A 293 72.91 -49.98 32.92
CA SER A 293 74.34 -50.31 32.74
C SER A 293 75.00 -50.76 34.04
N SER A 294 74.77 -50.04 35.15
CA SER A 294 75.31 -50.39 36.47
C SER A 294 74.75 -51.72 36.99
N MET A 295 73.43 -51.93 36.86
CA MET A 295 72.78 -53.19 37.18
C MET A 295 73.34 -54.35 36.36
N GLY A 296 73.59 -54.12 35.07
CA GLY A 296 74.20 -55.13 34.20
C GLY A 296 75.62 -55.52 34.64
N VAL A 297 76.42 -54.57 35.13
CA VAL A 297 77.74 -54.85 35.71
C VAL A 297 77.59 -55.68 37.00
N LEU A 298 76.73 -55.24 37.93
CA LEU A 298 76.48 -55.95 39.20
C LEU A 298 75.93 -57.36 38.98
N GLN A 299 75.08 -57.56 37.98
CA GLN A 299 74.56 -58.89 37.61
C GLN A 299 75.69 -59.80 37.11
N ARG A 300 76.57 -59.30 36.23
CA ARG A 300 77.73 -60.08 35.76
C ARG A 300 78.69 -60.44 36.88
N GLU A 301 78.95 -59.51 37.80
CA GLU A 301 79.77 -59.79 38.99
C GLU A 301 79.12 -60.85 39.87
N ARG A 302 77.83 -60.70 40.20
CA ARG A 302 77.07 -61.71 40.96
C ARG A 302 77.14 -63.08 40.29
N ASP A 303 76.92 -63.16 38.98
CA ASP A 303 76.92 -64.41 38.24
C ASP A 303 78.34 -65.02 38.17
N GLY A 304 79.38 -64.18 38.05
CA GLY A 304 80.78 -64.56 38.18
C GLY A 304 81.10 -65.15 39.56
N TRP A 305 80.71 -64.48 40.64
CA TRP A 305 80.88 -64.98 42.01
C TRP A 305 80.09 -66.27 42.26
N ALA A 306 78.86 -66.35 41.79
CA ALA A 306 78.02 -67.53 41.94
C ALA A 306 78.61 -68.73 41.17
N SER A 307 79.07 -68.53 39.94
CA SER A 307 79.71 -69.57 39.14
C SER A 307 81.04 -70.03 39.75
N ALA A 308 81.87 -69.12 40.24
CA ALA A 308 83.11 -69.46 40.96
C ALA A 308 82.82 -70.27 42.24
N ALA A 309 81.83 -69.85 43.03
CA ALA A 309 81.41 -70.59 44.22
C ALA A 309 80.87 -71.99 43.89
N LEU A 310 80.08 -72.13 42.82
CA LEU A 310 79.61 -73.42 42.32
C LEU A 310 80.75 -74.30 41.79
N ALA A 311 81.74 -73.71 41.11
CA ALA A 311 82.93 -74.41 40.63
C ALA A 311 83.76 -74.95 41.81
N LEU A 312 84.03 -74.11 42.82
CA LEU A 312 84.70 -74.52 44.05
C LEU A 312 83.91 -75.60 44.79
N ALA A 313 82.59 -75.44 44.91
CA ALA A 313 81.73 -76.46 45.52
C ALA A 313 81.82 -77.78 44.74
N SER A 314 81.86 -77.73 43.41
CA SER A 314 81.99 -78.93 42.58
C SER A 314 83.34 -79.62 42.75
N GLN A 315 84.44 -78.86 42.75
CA GLN A 315 85.79 -79.38 43.02
C GLN A 315 85.87 -80.04 44.40
N LEU A 316 85.35 -79.39 45.45
CA LEU A 316 85.32 -79.96 46.80
C LEU A 316 84.50 -81.26 46.88
N THR A 317 83.38 -81.35 46.15
CA THR A 317 82.58 -82.59 46.10
C THR A 317 83.26 -83.72 45.34
N GLU A 318 84.09 -83.39 44.34
CA GLU A 318 84.90 -84.34 43.59
C GLU A 318 86.08 -84.84 44.43
N GLU A 319 86.84 -83.94 45.05
CA GLU A 319 87.98 -84.27 45.92
C GLU A 319 87.57 -85.08 47.16
N ARG A 320 86.41 -84.79 47.76
CA ARG A 320 85.90 -85.53 48.93
C ARG A 320 84.97 -86.69 48.59
N SER A 321 84.76 -86.99 47.30
CA SER A 321 83.94 -88.12 46.82
C SER A 321 82.52 -88.21 47.39
N ILE A 322 81.88 -87.06 47.69
CA ILE A 322 80.58 -87.03 48.38
C ILE A 322 79.45 -87.36 47.39
N VAL A 323 79.12 -88.66 47.27
CA VAL A 323 78.16 -89.21 46.29
C VAL A 323 76.75 -88.62 46.44
N THR A 324 76.33 -88.26 47.66
CA THR A 324 75.00 -87.71 47.94
C THR A 324 74.79 -86.34 47.30
N VAL A 325 75.78 -85.45 47.38
CA VAL A 325 75.72 -84.10 46.79
C VAL A 325 75.72 -84.18 45.26
N ARG A 326 76.48 -85.12 44.68
CA ARG A 326 76.49 -85.35 43.23
C ARG A 326 75.12 -85.81 42.72
N ARG A 327 74.46 -86.74 43.42
CA ARG A 327 73.08 -87.19 43.10
C ARG A 327 72.08 -86.04 43.27
N LEU A 328 72.16 -85.30 44.36
CA LEU A 328 71.27 -84.16 44.61
C LEU A 328 71.38 -83.08 43.53
N ARG A 329 72.60 -82.76 43.07
CA ARG A 329 72.83 -81.82 41.97
C ARG A 329 72.21 -82.32 40.67
N GLY A 330 72.39 -83.60 40.34
CA GLY A 330 71.76 -84.21 39.17
C GLY A 330 70.23 -84.13 39.21
N HIS A 331 69.63 -84.40 40.38
CA HIS A 331 68.19 -84.22 40.57
C HIS A 331 67.78 -82.75 40.45
N SER A 332 68.50 -81.81 41.08
CA SER A 332 68.22 -80.38 40.98
C SER A 332 68.26 -79.88 39.53
N GLN A 333 69.23 -80.35 38.73
CA GLN A 333 69.35 -79.97 37.32
C GLN A 333 68.23 -80.59 36.47
N ALA A 334 67.84 -81.84 36.76
CA ALA A 334 66.68 -82.46 36.13
C ALA A 334 65.38 -81.69 36.46
N TRP A 335 65.17 -81.33 37.73
CA TRP A 335 64.02 -80.51 38.15
C TRP A 335 64.03 -79.13 37.48
N ALA A 336 65.19 -78.48 37.34
CA ALA A 336 65.30 -77.21 36.64
C ALA A 336 64.93 -77.33 35.15
N ASN A 337 65.39 -78.38 34.46
CA ASN A 337 65.02 -78.64 33.07
C ASN A 337 63.52 -78.88 32.91
N VAL A 338 62.93 -79.68 33.81
CA VAL A 338 61.49 -79.94 33.82
C VAL A 338 60.72 -78.64 34.07
N ALA A 339 61.14 -77.81 35.01
CA ALA A 339 60.51 -76.53 35.29
C ALA A 339 60.58 -75.57 34.08
N GLN A 340 61.72 -75.50 33.39
CA GLN A 340 61.85 -74.71 32.15
C GLN A 340 60.91 -75.19 31.06
N GLN A 341 60.78 -76.51 30.86
CA GLN A 341 59.83 -77.07 29.89
C GLN A 341 58.38 -76.71 30.23
N HIS A 342 58.00 -76.77 31.51
CA HIS A 342 56.67 -76.38 31.97
C HIS A 342 56.41 -74.88 31.79
N LEU A 343 57.41 -74.04 32.05
CA LEU A 343 57.30 -72.59 31.84
C LEU A 343 57.04 -72.25 30.37
N LEU A 344 57.70 -72.96 29.45
CA LEU A 344 57.56 -72.77 28.01
C LEU A 344 56.20 -73.26 27.51
N LEU A 345 55.70 -74.37 28.06
CA LEU A 345 54.33 -74.84 27.81
C LEU A 345 53.28 -73.83 28.29
N LEU A 346 53.47 -73.25 29.48
CA LEU A 346 52.59 -72.20 30.00
C LEU A 346 52.60 -70.96 29.10
N SER A 347 53.77 -70.48 28.68
CA SER A 347 53.84 -69.32 27.77
C SER A 347 53.16 -69.58 26.42
N ASN A 348 53.27 -70.80 25.89
CA ASN A 348 52.58 -71.17 24.65
C ASN A 348 51.06 -71.24 24.86
N ARG A 349 50.61 -71.75 26.01
CA ARG A 349 49.18 -71.78 26.36
C ARG A 349 48.63 -70.36 26.52
N ASP A 350 49.35 -69.48 27.20
CA ASP A 350 48.99 -68.07 27.36
C ASP A 350 48.90 -67.38 25.99
N GLY A 351 49.86 -67.64 25.09
CA GLY A 351 49.82 -67.16 23.71
C GLY A 351 48.56 -67.60 22.95
N SER A 352 48.16 -68.87 23.10
CA SER A 352 46.94 -69.41 22.49
C SER A 352 45.67 -68.75 23.06
N VAL A 353 45.58 -68.55 24.37
CA VAL A 353 44.43 -67.90 25.02
C VAL A 353 44.33 -66.45 24.57
N VAL A 354 45.45 -65.72 24.49
CA VAL A 354 45.48 -64.35 23.98
C VAL A 354 45.02 -64.28 22.52
N ALA A 355 45.40 -65.26 21.69
CA ALA A 355 44.93 -65.33 20.30
C ALA A 355 43.42 -65.56 20.20
N GLU A 356 42.86 -66.42 21.05
CA GLU A 356 41.42 -66.67 21.14
C GLU A 356 40.65 -65.43 21.63
N VAL A 357 41.16 -64.73 22.65
CA VAL A 357 40.58 -63.47 23.12
C VAL A 357 40.60 -62.41 22.01
N ARG A 358 41.70 -62.31 21.24
CA ARG A 358 41.80 -61.37 20.11
C ARG A 358 40.76 -61.67 19.03
N SER A 359 40.51 -62.93 18.71
CA SER A 359 39.50 -63.30 17.69
C SER A 359 38.06 -63.06 18.17
N LEU A 360 37.79 -63.27 19.46
CA LEU A 360 36.51 -62.89 20.08
C LEU A 360 36.29 -61.37 20.04
N VAL A 361 37.32 -60.59 20.37
CA VAL A 361 37.26 -59.12 20.32
C VAL A 361 37.03 -58.63 18.89
N SER A 362 37.69 -59.21 17.89
CA SER A 362 37.46 -58.82 16.49
C SER A 362 36.04 -59.18 16.01
N SER A 363 35.53 -60.36 16.35
CA SER A 363 34.15 -60.78 16.08
C SER A 363 33.12 -59.86 16.73
N TRP A 364 33.35 -59.47 17.98
CA TRP A 364 32.49 -58.50 18.67
C TRP A 364 32.54 -57.13 17.99
N ALA A 365 33.73 -56.63 17.64
CA ALA A 365 33.89 -55.35 16.94
C ALA A 365 33.13 -55.34 15.59
N GLU A 366 33.17 -56.43 14.82
CA GLU A 366 32.40 -56.56 13.59
C GLU A 366 30.88 -56.58 13.82
N LYS A 367 30.42 -57.23 14.88
CA LYS A 367 28.99 -57.23 15.26
C LYS A 367 28.55 -55.84 15.71
N ALA A 368 29.35 -55.15 16.52
CA ALA A 368 29.10 -53.78 16.94
C ALA A 368 29.03 -52.82 15.74
N ALA A 369 29.98 -52.90 14.81
CA ALA A 369 29.99 -52.09 13.59
C ALA A 369 28.80 -52.39 12.64
N ARG A 370 28.25 -53.61 12.68
CA ARG A 370 27.00 -53.92 11.95
C ARG A 370 25.78 -53.31 12.61
N LEU A 371 25.70 -53.38 13.94
CA LEU A 371 24.61 -52.77 14.70
C LEU A 371 24.60 -51.25 14.54
N ASP A 372 25.77 -50.61 14.62
CA ASP A 372 25.92 -49.16 14.43
C ASP A 372 25.41 -48.72 13.04
N ARG A 373 25.81 -49.42 11.98
CA ARG A 373 25.28 -49.17 10.62
C ARG A 373 23.77 -49.37 10.52
N ALA A 374 23.20 -50.38 11.18
CA ALA A 374 21.76 -50.61 11.19
C ALA A 374 21.01 -49.49 11.93
N CYS A 375 21.54 -49.00 13.05
CA CYS A 375 20.98 -47.86 13.78
C CYS A 375 20.98 -46.59 12.91
N LEU A 376 22.11 -46.27 12.26
CA LEU A 376 22.21 -45.12 11.36
C LEU A 376 21.22 -45.19 10.19
N GLN A 377 21.02 -46.38 9.60
CA GLN A 377 20.02 -46.58 8.56
C GLN A 377 18.59 -46.42 9.08
N ALA A 378 18.30 -46.92 10.29
CA ALA A 378 17.01 -46.76 10.93
C ALA A 378 16.70 -45.29 11.23
N GLU A 379 17.66 -44.54 11.78
CA GLU A 379 17.56 -43.10 12.03
C GLU A 379 17.36 -42.29 10.74
N ALA A 380 18.10 -42.60 9.68
CA ALA A 380 17.89 -41.97 8.38
C ALA A 380 16.48 -42.24 7.83
N SER A 381 15.97 -43.46 8.01
CA SER A 381 14.62 -43.84 7.58
C SER A 381 13.51 -43.17 8.40
N THR A 382 13.70 -42.95 9.70
CA THR A 382 12.75 -42.23 10.55
C THR A 382 12.78 -40.74 10.26
N ALA A 383 13.97 -40.15 10.06
CA ALA A 383 14.13 -38.76 9.65
C ALA A 383 13.44 -38.47 8.31
N ALA A 384 13.61 -39.34 7.31
CA ALA A 384 12.94 -39.20 6.01
C ALA A 384 11.41 -39.28 6.13
N ARG A 385 10.88 -40.20 6.95
CA ARG A 385 9.44 -40.30 7.23
C ARG A 385 8.89 -39.05 7.94
N LEU A 386 9.63 -38.53 8.92
CA LEU A 386 9.25 -37.29 9.63
C LEU A 386 9.28 -36.08 8.70
N GLN A 387 10.26 -35.97 7.80
CA GLN A 387 10.30 -34.93 6.77
C GLN A 387 9.11 -35.02 5.82
N GLN A 388 8.72 -36.22 5.38
CA GLN A 388 7.52 -36.41 4.56
C GLN A 388 6.25 -36.00 5.32
N ALA A 389 6.11 -36.37 6.58
CA ALA A 389 4.98 -35.96 7.41
C ALA A 389 4.93 -34.44 7.63
N HIS A 390 6.09 -33.80 7.85
CA HIS A 390 6.19 -32.35 7.97
C HIS A 390 5.79 -31.62 6.69
N LEU A 391 6.26 -32.09 5.52
CA LEU A 391 5.85 -31.55 4.22
C LEU A 391 4.35 -31.76 3.96
N GLY A 392 3.78 -32.87 4.41
CA GLY A 392 2.34 -33.13 4.36
C GLY A 392 1.54 -32.14 5.22
N LEU A 393 2.01 -31.86 6.44
CA LEU A 393 1.40 -30.89 7.36
C LEU A 393 1.54 -29.44 6.88
N GLN A 394 2.61 -29.08 6.18
CA GLN A 394 2.76 -27.75 5.58
C GLN A 394 1.84 -27.52 4.36
N ARG A 395 1.36 -28.59 3.73
CA ARG A 395 0.42 -28.51 2.59
C ARG A 395 -1.05 -28.44 3.04
N TRP A 396 -1.33 -28.80 4.28
CA TRP A 396 -2.63 -28.65 4.94
C TRP A 396 -2.72 -27.26 5.57
#